data_AF-A0A4Y8S5M2-F1
#
_entry.id   AF-A0A4Y8S5M2-F1
#
_cell.length_a   1.000
_cell.length_b   1.000
_cell.length_c   1.000
_cell.angle_alpha   90.00
_cell.angle_beta   90.00
_cell.angle_gamma   90.00
#
_symmetry.space_group_name_H-M   'P 1'
#
loop_
_entity.id
_entity.type
_entity.pdbx_description
1 polymer ?
#
loop_
_entity_poly.entity_id
_entity_poly.type
_entity_poly.pdbx_seq_one_letter_code
_entity_poly.pdbx_strand_id
1 'polypeptide(L)'
;MYTKNFINPCPDWATALFNGFSQVLLLRNPLCGLCCLLAILLTAPNLVGGALLGALAGLLTAQRRGYERADRQAGLYCYNGVLIGLLISAVLPWSAILPPLIIAAGGLSSMLTHQWRKRGGKLLIAYTAPFVLLGWATLLLASPAANGPVEADAAYALLRGVGQIFLLDKPMAGLLIVIGLYLANPYAATWALIGSAIGGGIALLAGETQAAWLGLYGFNAALAALAFSRQGEKPWVTLLAIACALLLQPLFNLLPIAGLTAPFVVACWLLHLGSHLAQLNQRRNAPRLHS
;
A
#
# COMPACT_ATOMS: atom_id res chain seq x y z
N MET A 1 -4.16 40.66 -21.15
CA MET A 1 -5.38 40.31 -20.39
C MET A 1 -5.21 38.88 -19.91
N TYR A 2 -4.88 38.69 -18.63
CA TYR A 2 -4.68 37.37 -18.01
C TYR A 2 -6.02 36.64 -17.98
N THR A 3 -6.22 35.68 -18.88
CA THR A 3 -7.32 34.72 -18.75
C THR A 3 -7.03 33.86 -17.53
N LYS A 4 -7.82 34.09 -16.47
CA LYS A 4 -7.94 33.18 -15.34
C LYS A 4 -8.17 31.77 -15.90
N ASN A 5 -7.17 30.91 -15.77
CA ASN A 5 -7.37 29.47 -15.87
C ASN A 5 -8.32 29.09 -14.74
N PHE A 6 -9.62 29.09 -15.03
CA PHE A 6 -10.58 28.36 -14.22
C PHE A 6 -10.04 26.94 -14.12
N ILE A 7 -9.75 26.53 -12.89
CA ILE A 7 -9.30 25.20 -12.54
C ILE A 7 -10.36 24.26 -13.09
N ASN A 8 -10.09 23.68 -14.26
CA ASN A 8 -10.98 22.70 -14.85
C ASN A 8 -11.03 21.54 -13.84
N PRO A 9 -12.21 21.19 -13.29
CA PRO A 9 -12.36 20.00 -12.46
C PRO A 9 -11.76 18.84 -13.25
N CYS A 10 -11.04 17.94 -12.59
CA CYS A 10 -10.65 16.71 -13.25
C CYS A 10 -11.95 16.02 -13.67
N PRO A 11 -12.29 15.92 -14.98
CA PRO A 11 -13.57 15.40 -15.44
C PRO A 11 -13.81 13.97 -14.93
N ASP A 12 -12.72 13.26 -14.62
CA ASP A 12 -12.72 11.87 -14.17
C ASP A 12 -12.38 11.75 -12.67
N TRP A 13 -12.98 12.57 -11.80
CA TRP A 13 -12.74 12.51 -10.35
C TRP A 13 -13.08 11.12 -9.77
N ALA A 14 -14.13 10.47 -10.28
CA ALA A 14 -14.49 9.11 -9.90
C ALA A 14 -13.41 8.10 -10.31
N THR A 15 -12.87 8.23 -11.53
CA THR A 15 -11.75 7.39 -12.00
C THR A 15 -10.49 7.62 -11.17
N ALA A 16 -10.18 8.88 -10.81
CA ALA A 16 -9.07 9.21 -9.93
C ALA A 16 -9.24 8.60 -8.52
N LEU A 17 -10.48 8.61 -8.01
CA LEU A 17 -10.81 8.02 -6.71
C LEU A 17 -10.65 6.49 -6.75
N PHE A 18 -11.24 5.80 -7.73
CA PHE A 18 -11.10 4.35 -7.87
C PHE A 18 -9.65 3.93 -8.16
N ASN A 19 -8.93 4.67 -9.00
CA ASN A 19 -7.50 4.46 -9.15
C ASN A 19 -6.76 4.68 -7.82
N GLY A 20 -7.24 5.58 -6.97
CA GLY A 20 -6.74 5.74 -5.60
C GLY A 20 -6.82 4.46 -4.77
N PHE A 21 -7.92 3.71 -4.87
CA PHE A 21 -8.04 2.42 -4.21
C PHE A 21 -7.12 1.37 -4.83
N SER A 22 -7.06 1.23 -6.16
CA SER A 22 -6.15 0.25 -6.78
C SER A 22 -4.66 0.60 -6.65
N GLN A 23 -4.32 1.88 -6.44
CA GLN A 23 -2.94 2.30 -6.20
C GLN A 23 -2.40 1.87 -4.83
N VAL A 24 -3.27 1.52 -3.87
CA VAL A 24 -2.84 0.81 -2.64
C VAL A 24 -2.14 -0.50 -3.01
N LEU A 25 -2.56 -1.14 -4.10
CA LEU A 25 -2.01 -2.36 -4.68
C LEU A 25 -0.98 -2.08 -5.79
N LEU A 26 -0.53 -0.83 -5.94
CA LEU A 26 0.42 -0.39 -6.97
C LEU A 26 -0.10 -0.52 -8.40
N LEU A 27 -1.44 -0.54 -8.58
CA LEU A 27 -2.10 -0.66 -9.88
C LEU A 27 -2.88 0.61 -10.22
N ARG A 28 -3.00 0.88 -11.52
CA ARG A 28 -3.87 1.94 -12.07
C ARG A 28 -5.02 1.29 -12.83
N ASN A 29 -6.01 0.79 -12.10
CA ASN A 29 -7.19 0.17 -12.70
C ASN A 29 -8.45 0.48 -11.87
N PRO A 30 -9.47 1.15 -12.42
CA PRO A 30 -10.64 1.57 -11.65
C PRO A 30 -11.55 0.40 -11.24
N LEU A 31 -11.61 -0.68 -12.03
CA LEU A 31 -12.39 -1.88 -11.67
C LEU A 31 -11.76 -2.61 -10.48
N CYS A 32 -10.43 -2.74 -10.47
CA CYS A 32 -9.69 -3.22 -9.30
C CYS A 32 -9.96 -2.34 -8.07
N GLY A 33 -9.97 -1.02 -8.27
CA GLY A 33 -10.31 -0.06 -7.21
C GLY A 33 -11.73 -0.22 -6.67
N LEU A 34 -12.70 -0.47 -7.55
CA LEU A 34 -14.07 -0.78 -7.17
C LEU A 34 -14.16 -2.08 -6.36
N CYS A 35 -13.45 -3.13 -6.76
CA CYS A 35 -13.37 -4.37 -5.97
C CYS A 35 -12.78 -4.13 -4.58
N CYS A 36 -11.75 -3.28 -4.45
CA CYS A 36 -11.20 -2.90 -3.14
C CYS A 36 -12.22 -2.12 -2.29
N LEU A 37 -12.96 -1.18 -2.89
CA LEU A 37 -14.01 -0.45 -2.19
C LEU A 37 -15.14 -1.38 -1.73
N LEU A 38 -15.57 -2.32 -2.59
CA LEU A 38 -16.57 -3.34 -2.25
C LEU A 38 -16.06 -4.27 -1.14
N ALA A 39 -14.78 -4.61 -1.14
CA ALA A 39 -14.18 -5.38 -0.04
C ALA A 39 -14.37 -4.65 1.29
N ILE A 40 -14.03 -3.36 1.36
CA ILE A 40 -14.23 -2.56 2.59
C ILE A 40 -15.73 -2.47 2.92
N LEU A 41 -16.59 -2.17 1.95
CA LEU A 41 -18.03 -2.00 2.15
C LEU A 41 -18.72 -3.25 2.72
N LEU A 42 -18.40 -4.42 2.18
CA LEU A 42 -19.06 -5.66 2.55
C LEU A 42 -18.48 -6.30 3.82
N THR A 43 -17.23 -5.99 4.16
CA THR A 43 -16.53 -6.65 5.27
C THR A 43 -16.29 -5.77 6.48
N ALA A 44 -16.15 -4.45 6.28
CA ALA A 44 -15.92 -3.44 7.32
C ALA A 44 -16.65 -2.13 6.98
N PRO A 45 -18.00 -2.13 6.90
CA PRO A 45 -18.78 -0.98 6.44
C PRO A 45 -18.55 0.30 7.27
N ASN A 46 -18.22 0.15 8.55
CA ASN A 46 -17.88 1.27 9.44
C ASN A 46 -16.59 2.01 9.04
N LEU A 47 -15.70 1.38 8.26
CA LEU A 47 -14.43 1.97 7.82
C LEU A 47 -14.52 2.67 6.46
N VAL A 48 -15.59 2.43 5.69
CA VAL A 48 -15.77 2.98 4.32
C VAL A 48 -15.73 4.50 4.32
N GLY A 49 -16.39 5.13 5.30
CA GLY A 49 -16.42 6.59 5.43
C GLY A 49 -15.02 7.18 5.59
N GLY A 50 -14.19 6.58 6.45
CA GLY A 50 -12.81 7.01 6.65
C GLY A 50 -11.95 6.84 5.40
N ALA A 51 -12.05 5.68 4.73
CA ALA A 51 -11.34 5.40 3.49
C ALA A 51 -11.64 6.43 2.39
N LEU A 52 -12.93 6.71 2.16
CA LEU A 52 -13.37 7.67 1.14
C LEU A 52 -12.98 9.10 1.51
N LEU A 53 -13.18 9.52 2.77
CA LEU A 53 -12.81 10.86 3.24
C LEU A 53 -11.30 11.11 3.11
N GLY A 54 -10.47 10.16 3.51
CA GLY A 54 -9.01 10.27 3.40
C GLY A 54 -8.55 10.35 1.93
N ALA A 55 -9.13 9.52 1.06
CA ALA A 55 -8.85 9.54 -0.38
C ALA A 55 -9.24 10.86 -1.04
N LEU A 56 -10.46 11.35 -0.76
CA LEU A 56 -10.97 12.62 -1.28
C LEU A 56 -10.14 13.80 -0.75
N ALA A 57 -9.79 13.82 0.54
CA ALA A 57 -8.96 14.86 1.12
C ALA A 57 -7.58 14.93 0.44
N GLY A 58 -6.96 13.78 0.16
CA GLY A 58 -5.70 13.70 -0.58
C GLY A 58 -5.82 14.22 -2.01
N LEU A 59 -6.88 13.85 -2.73
CA LEU A 59 -7.17 14.31 -4.08
C LEU A 59 -7.43 15.82 -4.14
N LEU A 60 -8.30 16.34 -3.27
CA LEU A 60 -8.63 17.77 -3.20
C LEU A 60 -7.41 18.61 -2.80
N THR A 61 -6.56 18.10 -1.90
CA THR A 61 -5.29 18.76 -1.55
C THR A 61 -4.38 18.87 -2.76
N ALA A 62 -4.25 17.78 -3.53
CA ALA A 62 -3.45 17.78 -4.76
C ALA A 62 -4.02 18.73 -5.83
N GLN A 63 -5.34 18.80 -5.97
CA GLN A 63 -6.02 19.73 -6.86
C GLN A 63 -5.78 21.19 -6.46
N ARG A 64 -6.00 21.52 -5.18
CA ARG A 64 -5.79 22.88 -4.64
C ARG A 64 -4.35 23.35 -4.78
N ARG A 65 -3.38 22.45 -4.66
CA ARG A 65 -1.95 22.74 -4.80
C ARG A 65 -1.44 22.70 -6.24
N GLY A 66 -2.31 22.45 -7.22
CA GLY A 66 -1.93 22.45 -8.63
C GLY A 66 -0.99 21.31 -9.03
N TYR A 67 -1.04 20.16 -8.33
CA TYR A 67 -0.23 19.00 -8.69
C TYR A 67 -0.65 18.42 -10.05
N GLU A 68 0.26 17.71 -10.70
CA GLU A 68 0.08 17.24 -12.07
C GLU A 68 -1.21 16.44 -12.24
N ARG A 69 -1.95 16.72 -13.32
CA ARG A 69 -3.26 16.10 -13.56
C ARG A 69 -3.15 14.61 -13.84
N ALA A 70 -2.14 14.18 -14.59
CA ALA A 70 -1.89 12.78 -14.89
C ALA A 70 -1.72 11.95 -13.61
N ASP A 71 -0.95 12.47 -12.65
CA ASP A 71 -0.71 11.82 -11.36
C ASP A 71 -1.95 11.75 -10.48
N ARG A 72 -2.76 12.83 -10.49
CA ARG A 72 -4.07 12.84 -9.82
C ARG A 72 -5.00 11.80 -10.42
N GLN A 73 -5.13 11.75 -11.75
CA GLN A 73 -5.95 10.75 -12.45
C GLN A 73 -5.45 9.32 -12.24
N ALA A 74 -4.14 9.15 -12.07
CA ALA A 74 -3.53 7.87 -11.74
C ALA A 74 -3.79 7.44 -10.28
N GLY A 75 -4.40 8.27 -9.43
CA GLY A 75 -4.71 7.94 -8.03
C GLY A 75 -3.55 8.12 -7.06
N LEU A 76 -2.41 8.67 -7.50
CA LEU A 76 -1.17 8.74 -6.70
C LEU A 76 -1.27 9.64 -5.47
N TYR A 77 -2.27 10.50 -5.40
CA TYR A 77 -2.51 11.40 -4.26
C TYR A 77 -3.66 10.93 -3.35
N CYS A 78 -4.26 9.78 -3.64
CA CYS A 78 -5.42 9.25 -2.94
C CYS A 78 -5.05 8.06 -2.03
N TYR A 79 -4.18 7.14 -2.49
CA TYR A 79 -4.01 5.82 -1.88
C TYR A 79 -3.46 5.84 -0.45
N ASN A 80 -2.50 6.72 -0.14
CA ASN A 80 -2.05 6.90 1.25
C ASN A 80 -3.17 7.46 2.13
N GLY A 81 -4.04 8.31 1.54
CA GLY A 81 -5.25 8.83 2.16
C GLY A 81 -6.27 7.74 2.49
N VAL A 82 -6.47 6.77 1.58
CA VAL A 82 -7.32 5.58 1.81
C VAL A 82 -6.84 4.84 3.07
N LEU A 83 -5.56 4.49 3.11
CA LEU A 83 -5.00 3.69 4.20
C LEU A 83 -5.01 4.42 5.55
N ILE A 84 -4.64 5.71 5.58
CA ILE A 84 -4.65 6.47 6.84
C ILE A 84 -6.08 6.72 7.34
N GLY A 85 -7.04 6.91 6.44
CA GLY A 85 -8.46 7.00 6.77
C GLY A 85 -9.00 5.71 7.37
N LEU A 86 -8.66 4.55 6.77
CA LEU A 86 -9.00 3.23 7.30
C LEU A 86 -8.41 3.03 8.70
N LEU A 87 -7.11 3.32 8.88
CA LEU A 87 -6.42 3.13 10.15
C LEU A 87 -7.02 3.99 11.26
N ILE A 88 -7.21 5.29 11.00
CA ILE A 88 -7.80 6.21 11.97
C ILE A 88 -9.21 5.74 12.39
N SER A 89 -10.05 5.35 11.42
CA SER A 89 -11.38 4.81 11.71
C SER A 89 -11.38 3.46 12.43
N ALA A 90 -10.30 2.68 12.31
CA ALA A 90 -10.18 1.38 12.96
C ALA A 90 -9.72 1.49 14.43
N VAL A 91 -8.90 2.48 14.77
CA VAL A 91 -8.27 2.57 16.11
C VAL A 91 -8.84 3.66 17.00
N LEU A 92 -9.50 4.69 16.44
CA LEU A 92 -10.11 5.75 17.23
C LEU A 92 -11.63 5.59 17.31
N PRO A 93 -12.24 5.82 18.49
CA PRO A 93 -13.68 5.81 18.62
C PRO A 93 -14.31 6.97 17.82
N TRP A 94 -15.56 6.77 17.40
CA TRP A 94 -16.31 7.82 16.73
C TRP A 94 -16.41 9.09 17.59
N SER A 95 -16.11 10.24 17.00
CA SER A 95 -16.28 11.56 17.59
C SER A 95 -16.38 12.63 16.50
N ALA A 96 -16.88 13.81 16.85
CA ALA A 96 -16.96 14.94 15.90
C ALA A 96 -15.58 15.41 15.38
N ILE A 97 -14.50 15.06 16.08
CA ILE A 97 -13.11 15.40 15.69
C ILE A 97 -12.58 14.42 14.63
N LEU A 98 -13.14 13.21 14.53
CA LEU A 98 -12.61 12.16 13.67
C LEU A 98 -12.60 12.54 12.17
N PRO A 99 -13.68 13.08 11.57
CA PRO A 99 -13.64 13.44 10.15
C PRO A 99 -12.64 14.58 9.82
N PRO A 100 -12.57 15.70 10.58
CA PRO A 100 -11.52 16.71 10.38
C PRO A 100 -10.10 16.14 10.49
N LEU A 101 -9.87 15.21 11.43
CA LEU A 101 -8.57 14.55 11.59
C LEU A 101 -8.22 13.71 10.35
N ILE A 102 -9.16 12.92 9.83
CA ILE A 102 -8.98 12.12 8.60
C ILE A 102 -8.71 13.03 7.40
N ILE A 103 -9.41 14.16 7.28
CA ILE A 103 -9.19 15.14 6.22
C ILE A 103 -7.78 15.73 6.31
N ALA A 104 -7.35 16.12 7.52
CA ALA A 104 -6.01 16.66 7.75
C ALA A 104 -4.92 15.63 7.44
N ALA A 105 -5.07 14.38 7.92
CA ALA A 105 -4.13 13.30 7.67
C ALA A 105 -4.08 12.91 6.18
N GLY A 106 -5.22 12.78 5.52
CA GLY A 106 -5.32 12.51 4.08
C GLY A 106 -4.68 13.61 3.24
N GLY A 107 -4.94 14.88 3.55
CA GLY A 107 -4.30 16.02 2.89
C GLY A 107 -2.79 16.07 3.13
N LEU A 108 -2.34 15.87 4.36
CA LEU A 108 -0.91 15.80 4.70
C LEU A 108 -0.21 14.65 3.98
N SER A 109 -0.84 13.47 3.91
CA SER A 109 -0.32 12.32 3.17
C SER A 109 -0.05 12.66 1.71
N SER A 110 -0.96 13.39 1.06
CA SER A 110 -0.82 13.84 -0.33
C SER A 110 0.35 14.83 -0.51
N MET A 111 0.53 15.76 0.45
CA MET A 111 1.68 16.66 0.45
C MET A 111 3.00 15.91 0.61
N LEU A 112 3.06 14.93 1.54
CA LEU A 112 4.23 14.09 1.73
C LEU A 112 4.53 13.26 0.48
N THR A 113 3.51 12.63 -0.13
CA THR A 113 3.67 11.90 -1.40
C THR A 113 4.23 12.81 -2.50
N HIS A 114 3.76 14.06 -2.62
CA HIS A 114 4.31 14.99 -3.60
C HIS A 114 5.79 15.30 -3.34
N GLN A 115 6.15 15.62 -2.10
CA GLN A 115 7.53 15.92 -1.74
C GLN A 115 8.46 14.73 -1.98
N TRP A 116 7.99 13.52 -1.69
CA TRP A 116 8.72 12.28 -1.94
C TRP A 116 8.92 12.03 -3.43
N ARG A 117 7.91 12.25 -4.25
CA ARG A 117 8.04 12.13 -5.71
C ARG A 117 8.98 13.18 -6.30
N LYS A 118 8.95 14.40 -5.76
CA LYS A 118 9.83 15.49 -6.21
C LYS A 118 11.30 15.27 -5.83
N ARG A 119 11.58 14.64 -4.68
CA ARG A 119 12.93 14.58 -4.09
C ARG A 119 13.53 13.18 -3.98
N GLY A 120 12.72 12.12 -3.94
CA GLY A 120 13.15 10.74 -3.70
C GLY A 120 13.80 10.05 -4.90
N GLY A 121 13.64 10.62 -6.10
CA GLY A 121 14.23 10.08 -7.33
C GLY A 121 13.80 8.64 -7.61
N LYS A 122 14.73 7.83 -8.12
CA LYS A 122 14.50 6.40 -8.41
C LYS A 122 14.70 5.47 -7.22
N LEU A 123 15.33 5.96 -6.15
CA LEU A 123 15.73 5.14 -5.00
C LEU A 123 14.66 5.12 -3.92
N LEU A 124 14.14 6.31 -3.59
CA LEU A 124 13.15 6.49 -2.54
C LEU A 124 11.79 6.76 -3.19
N ILE A 125 11.22 5.75 -3.83
CA ILE A 125 9.83 5.82 -4.30
C ILE A 125 8.90 5.91 -3.08
N ALA A 126 7.87 6.74 -3.13
CA ALA A 126 7.01 7.01 -1.98
C ALA A 126 6.38 5.75 -1.38
N TYR A 127 5.89 4.84 -2.23
CA TYR A 127 5.08 3.70 -1.83
C TYR A 127 4.06 4.12 -0.75
N THR A 128 3.85 3.29 0.27
CA THR A 128 3.01 3.61 1.42
C THR A 128 3.77 4.33 2.55
N ALA A 129 4.97 4.89 2.31
CA ALA A 129 5.74 5.56 3.35
C ALA A 129 4.99 6.73 4.01
N PRO A 130 4.26 7.60 3.28
CA PRO A 130 3.43 8.62 3.91
C PRO A 130 2.35 8.04 4.83
N PHE A 131 1.71 6.93 4.45
CA PHE A 131 0.79 6.20 5.33
C PHE A 131 1.50 5.63 6.56
N VAL A 132 2.68 5.00 6.40
CA VAL A 132 3.44 4.42 7.53
C VAL A 132 3.79 5.49 8.56
N LEU A 133 4.33 6.64 8.12
CA LEU A 133 4.75 7.72 9.03
C LEU A 133 3.56 8.33 9.79
N LEU A 134 2.47 8.62 9.09
CA LEU A 134 1.25 9.14 9.73
C LEU A 134 0.56 8.08 10.58
N GLY A 135 0.59 6.83 10.15
CA GLY A 135 0.01 5.71 10.85
C GLY A 135 0.73 5.40 12.16
N TRP A 136 2.06 5.48 12.19
CA TRP A 136 2.80 5.42 13.45
C TRP A 136 2.42 6.55 14.40
N ALA A 137 2.25 7.78 13.91
CA ALA A 137 1.76 8.88 14.76
C ALA A 137 0.38 8.58 15.34
N THR A 138 -0.53 8.00 14.55
CA THR A 138 -1.84 7.53 15.05
C THR A 138 -1.71 6.40 16.06
N LEU A 139 -0.85 5.41 15.80
CA LEU A 139 -0.66 4.24 16.65
C LEU A 139 0.02 4.54 17.99
N LEU A 140 0.76 5.65 18.08
CA LEU A 140 1.26 6.16 19.37
C LEU A 140 0.15 6.73 20.25
N LEU A 141 -1.01 7.08 19.68
CA LEU A 141 -2.16 7.63 20.41
C LEU A 141 -3.20 6.55 20.73
N ALA A 142 -3.34 5.54 19.86
CA ALA A 142 -4.30 4.46 20.04
C ALA A 142 -3.85 3.18 19.34
N SER A 143 -4.01 2.05 20.03
CA SER A 143 -3.71 0.73 19.48
C SER A 143 -4.97 0.05 18.94
N PRO A 144 -4.85 -0.79 17.91
CA PRO A 144 -5.97 -1.60 17.45
C PRO A 144 -6.41 -2.57 18.56
N ALA A 145 -7.70 -2.90 18.57
CA ALA A 145 -8.21 -3.97 19.42
C ALA A 145 -7.49 -5.28 19.11
N ALA A 146 -7.26 -6.09 20.14
CA ALA A 146 -6.65 -7.41 19.96
C ALA A 146 -7.56 -8.29 19.10
N ASN A 147 -6.97 -8.93 18.09
CA ASN A 147 -7.70 -9.89 17.27
C ASN A 147 -7.95 -11.16 18.07
N GLY A 148 -9.20 -11.66 18.01
CA GLY A 148 -9.54 -12.96 18.57
C GLY A 148 -8.86 -14.12 17.80
N PRO A 149 -8.90 -15.34 18.36
CA PRO A 149 -8.49 -16.52 17.62
C PRO A 149 -9.36 -16.67 16.37
N VAL A 150 -8.73 -17.13 15.29
CA VAL A 150 -9.37 -17.34 14.01
C VAL A 150 -9.22 -18.79 13.56
N GLU A 151 -10.12 -19.25 12.70
CA GLU A 151 -10.06 -20.58 12.10
C GLU A 151 -8.72 -20.81 11.39
N ALA A 152 -8.12 -21.97 11.66
CA ALA A 152 -6.87 -22.44 11.08
C ALA A 152 -7.12 -23.06 9.70
N ASP A 153 -7.35 -22.20 8.72
CA ASP A 153 -7.53 -22.57 7.32
C ASP A 153 -6.52 -21.84 6.43
N ALA A 154 -5.80 -22.59 5.60
CA ALA A 154 -4.72 -22.06 4.77
C ALA A 154 -5.24 -21.13 3.65
N ALA A 155 -6.40 -21.43 3.07
CA ALA A 155 -7.02 -20.58 2.06
C ALA A 155 -7.50 -19.26 2.70
N TYR A 156 -8.08 -19.32 3.89
CA TYR A 156 -8.48 -18.13 4.64
C TYR A 156 -7.29 -17.29 5.06
N ALA A 157 -6.20 -17.91 5.54
CA ALA A 157 -4.97 -17.19 5.86
C ALA A 157 -4.35 -16.51 4.63
N LEU A 158 -4.33 -17.21 3.49
CA LEU A 158 -3.87 -16.66 2.22
C LEU A 158 -4.67 -15.42 1.80
N LEU A 159 -6.00 -15.50 1.85
CA LEU A 159 -6.91 -14.41 1.51
C LEU A 159 -6.81 -13.27 2.53
N ARG A 160 -6.76 -13.55 3.83
CA ARG A 160 -6.49 -12.55 4.87
C ARG A 160 -5.18 -11.83 4.62
N GLY A 161 -4.12 -12.53 4.25
CA GLY A 161 -2.84 -11.90 3.92
C GLY A 161 -2.94 -10.88 2.79
N VAL A 162 -3.83 -11.07 1.81
CA VAL A 162 -4.12 -10.02 0.81
C VAL A 162 -5.06 -8.94 1.36
N GLY A 163 -6.06 -9.30 2.15
CA GLY A 163 -6.99 -8.38 2.81
C GLY A 163 -6.32 -7.38 3.76
N GLN A 164 -5.29 -7.82 4.48
CA GLN A 164 -4.54 -7.01 5.45
C GLN A 164 -3.80 -5.84 4.81
N ILE A 165 -3.60 -5.83 3.48
CA ILE A 165 -3.13 -4.65 2.74
C ILE A 165 -4.03 -3.43 3.00
N PHE A 166 -5.34 -3.66 3.17
CA PHE A 166 -6.34 -2.64 3.52
C PHE A 166 -6.76 -2.71 4.99
N LEU A 167 -5.99 -3.39 5.85
CA LEU A 167 -6.34 -3.61 7.27
C LEU A 167 -7.65 -4.40 7.44
N LEU A 168 -7.96 -5.31 6.51
CA LEU A 168 -9.17 -6.14 6.53
C LEU A 168 -8.80 -7.59 6.86
N ASP A 169 -9.41 -8.14 7.91
CA ASP A 169 -9.13 -9.46 8.48
C ASP A 169 -10.11 -10.57 8.02
N LYS A 170 -11.11 -10.21 7.21
CA LYS A 170 -12.09 -11.17 6.67
C LYS A 170 -11.58 -11.79 5.36
N PRO A 171 -11.59 -13.13 5.21
CA PRO A 171 -11.21 -13.80 3.95
C PRO A 171 -11.98 -13.30 2.73
N MET A 172 -13.27 -12.96 2.89
CA MET A 172 -14.10 -12.37 1.84
C MET A 172 -13.51 -11.05 1.30
N ALA A 173 -12.87 -10.24 2.14
CA ALA A 173 -12.23 -9.00 1.71
C ALA A 173 -11.04 -9.30 0.80
N GLY A 174 -10.20 -10.25 1.23
CA GLY A 174 -9.09 -10.77 0.46
C GLY A 174 -9.54 -11.31 -0.89
N LEU A 175 -10.62 -12.09 -0.93
CA LEU A 175 -11.16 -12.65 -2.18
C LEU A 175 -11.57 -11.56 -3.17
N LEU A 176 -12.31 -10.55 -2.70
CA LEU A 176 -12.72 -9.41 -3.55
C LEU A 176 -11.51 -8.62 -4.06
N ILE A 177 -10.49 -8.41 -3.23
CA ILE A 177 -9.24 -7.76 -3.63
C ILE A 177 -8.49 -8.60 -4.67
N VAL A 178 -8.42 -9.92 -4.48
CA VAL A 178 -7.79 -10.86 -5.43
C VAL A 178 -8.51 -10.85 -6.77
N ILE A 179 -9.85 -10.85 -6.79
CA ILE A 179 -10.64 -10.68 -8.02
C ILE A 179 -10.25 -9.37 -8.71
N GLY A 180 -10.17 -8.27 -7.97
CA GLY A 180 -9.73 -6.98 -8.48
C GLY A 180 -8.31 -7.02 -9.07
N LEU A 181 -7.37 -7.69 -8.41
CA LEU A 181 -6.00 -7.90 -8.89
C LEU A 181 -6.01 -8.68 -10.22
N TYR A 182 -6.75 -9.78 -10.32
CA TYR A 182 -6.84 -10.58 -11.55
C TYR A 182 -7.49 -9.82 -12.71
N LEU A 183 -8.50 -8.99 -12.44
CA LEU A 183 -9.11 -8.11 -13.44
C LEU A 183 -8.12 -7.06 -14.00
N ALA A 184 -7.14 -6.65 -13.20
CA ALA A 184 -6.18 -5.63 -13.59
C ALA A 184 -4.89 -6.22 -14.18
N ASN A 185 -4.32 -7.25 -13.55
CA ASN A 185 -3.09 -7.90 -13.96
C ASN A 185 -2.98 -9.31 -13.32
N PRO A 186 -3.37 -10.38 -14.05
CA PRO A 186 -3.30 -11.75 -13.56
C PRO A 186 -1.90 -12.17 -13.08
N TYR A 187 -0.84 -11.76 -13.78
CA TYR A 187 0.53 -12.12 -13.43
C TYR A 187 0.94 -11.54 -12.07
N ALA A 188 0.65 -10.26 -11.84
CA ALA A 188 0.90 -9.61 -10.56
C ALA A 188 0.00 -10.20 -9.45
N ALA A 189 -1.25 -10.57 -9.76
CA ALA A 189 -2.16 -11.21 -8.83
C ALA A 189 -1.62 -12.56 -8.32
N THR A 190 -1.11 -13.40 -9.23
CA THR A 190 -0.48 -14.67 -8.86
C THR A 190 0.73 -14.45 -7.95
N TRP A 191 1.58 -13.48 -8.26
CA TRP A 191 2.73 -13.14 -7.40
C TRP A 191 2.31 -12.61 -6.01
N ALA A 192 1.25 -11.82 -5.92
CA ALA A 192 0.72 -11.36 -4.64
C ALA A 192 0.25 -12.53 -3.77
N LEU A 193 -0.43 -13.52 -4.36
CA LEU A 193 -0.84 -14.75 -3.68
C LEU A 193 0.36 -15.59 -3.25
N ILE A 194 1.37 -15.76 -4.11
CA ILE A 194 2.61 -16.46 -3.76
C ILE A 194 3.32 -15.76 -2.58
N GLY A 195 3.43 -14.42 -2.61
CA GLY A 195 4.00 -13.65 -1.51
C GLY A 195 3.22 -13.86 -0.20
N SER A 196 1.89 -13.78 -0.26
CA SER A 196 1.02 -14.02 0.90
C SER A 196 1.17 -15.43 1.47
N ALA A 197 1.21 -16.45 0.60
CA ALA A 197 1.43 -17.85 0.98
C ALA A 197 2.80 -18.07 1.64
N ILE A 198 3.88 -17.54 1.05
CA ILE A 198 5.24 -17.66 1.59
C ILE A 198 5.33 -17.00 2.96
N GLY A 199 4.74 -15.81 3.12
CA GLY A 199 4.69 -15.11 4.40
C GLY A 199 3.98 -15.91 5.49
N GLY A 200 2.79 -16.44 5.21
CA GLY A 200 2.04 -17.31 6.11
C GLY A 200 2.81 -18.59 6.47
N GLY A 201 3.44 -19.24 5.48
CA GLY A 201 4.26 -20.42 5.70
C GLY A 201 5.48 -20.17 6.59
N ILE A 202 6.20 -19.07 6.37
CA ILE A 202 7.33 -18.67 7.23
C ILE A 202 6.88 -18.39 8.66
N ALA A 203 5.73 -17.75 8.85
CA ALA A 203 5.16 -17.53 10.18
C ALA A 203 4.82 -18.85 10.89
N LEU A 204 4.22 -19.82 10.20
CA LEU A 204 3.97 -21.16 10.76
C LEU A 204 5.28 -21.86 11.16
N LEU A 205 6.31 -21.80 10.32
CA LEU A 205 7.63 -22.38 10.60
C LEU A 205 8.35 -21.68 11.77
N ALA A 206 8.11 -20.38 11.96
CA ALA A 206 8.65 -19.60 13.07
C ALA A 206 7.86 -19.76 14.38
N GLY A 207 6.78 -20.55 14.41
CA GLY A 207 5.91 -20.73 15.58
C GLY A 207 4.87 -19.62 15.79
N GLU A 208 4.80 -18.65 14.88
CA GLU A 208 3.89 -17.49 14.90
C GLU A 208 2.50 -17.85 14.37
N THR A 209 1.91 -18.91 14.92
CA THR A 209 0.71 -19.58 14.38
C THR A 209 -0.51 -18.65 14.30
N GLN A 210 -0.83 -17.90 15.36
CA GLN A 210 -1.95 -16.97 15.33
C GLN A 210 -1.74 -15.86 14.29
N ALA A 211 -0.53 -15.31 14.18
CA ALA A 211 -0.22 -14.28 13.20
C ALA A 211 -0.27 -14.80 11.76
N ALA A 212 0.12 -16.07 11.54
CA ALA A 212 -0.05 -16.77 10.27
C ALA A 212 -1.54 -16.86 9.87
N TRP A 213 -2.40 -17.36 10.76
CA TRP A 213 -3.83 -17.51 10.45
C TRP A 213 -4.57 -16.18 10.29
N LEU A 214 -4.10 -15.11 10.94
CA LEU A 214 -4.56 -13.73 10.74
C LEU A 214 -4.02 -13.08 9.45
N GLY A 215 -3.10 -13.72 8.73
CA GLY A 215 -2.49 -13.21 7.51
C GLY A 215 -1.47 -12.07 7.73
N LEU A 216 -1.00 -11.87 8.96
CA LEU A 216 -0.16 -10.70 9.32
C LEU A 216 1.25 -10.74 8.72
N TYR A 217 1.74 -11.92 8.34
CA TYR A 217 3.01 -12.06 7.63
C TYR A 217 2.85 -12.05 6.10
N GLY A 218 1.62 -12.10 5.58
CA GLY A 218 1.36 -12.24 4.14
C GLY A 218 1.36 -10.91 3.38
N PHE A 219 0.84 -9.83 3.97
CA PHE A 219 0.55 -8.60 3.23
C PHE A 219 1.80 -7.82 2.80
N ASN A 220 2.82 -7.74 3.65
CA ASN A 220 4.09 -7.07 3.29
C ASN A 220 4.81 -7.83 2.16
N ALA A 221 4.81 -9.16 2.21
CA ALA A 221 5.34 -10.01 1.15
C ALA A 221 4.54 -9.87 -0.16
N ALA A 222 3.20 -9.83 -0.08
CA ALA A 222 2.34 -9.63 -1.24
C ALA A 222 2.58 -8.26 -1.91
N LEU A 223 2.70 -7.17 -1.14
CA LEU A 223 3.04 -5.85 -1.67
C LEU A 223 4.43 -5.81 -2.30
N ALA A 224 5.42 -6.46 -1.67
CA ALA A 224 6.78 -6.56 -2.24
C ALA A 224 6.75 -7.33 -3.57
N ALA A 225 5.96 -8.40 -3.65
CA ALA A 225 5.74 -9.13 -4.89
C ALA A 225 5.07 -8.25 -5.96
N LEU A 226 4.03 -7.48 -5.62
CA LEU A 226 3.38 -6.55 -6.54
C LEU A 226 4.33 -5.47 -7.06
N ALA A 227 5.24 -4.96 -6.22
CA ALA A 227 6.21 -3.93 -6.62
C ALA A 227 7.25 -4.42 -7.64
N PHE A 228 7.58 -5.72 -7.61
CA PHE A 228 8.65 -6.31 -8.43
C PHE A 228 8.18 -7.41 -9.40
N SER A 229 6.87 -7.55 -9.63
CA SER A 229 6.28 -8.50 -10.59
C SER A 229 5.90 -7.85 -11.93
N ARG A 230 6.72 -6.92 -12.42
CA ARG A 230 6.49 -6.30 -13.74
C ARG A 230 6.70 -7.33 -14.84
N GLN A 231 5.95 -7.19 -15.94
CA GLN A 231 6.12 -8.05 -17.09
C GLN A 231 7.55 -7.92 -17.64
N GLY A 232 8.27 -9.05 -17.72
CA GLY A 232 9.68 -9.10 -18.11
C GLY A 232 10.68 -9.01 -16.95
N GLU A 233 10.22 -8.72 -15.73
CA GLU A 233 11.07 -8.83 -14.54
C GLU A 233 11.40 -10.31 -14.27
N LYS A 234 12.63 -10.60 -13.86
CA LYS A 234 13.04 -11.99 -13.62
C LYS A 234 12.39 -12.48 -12.33
N PRO A 235 11.76 -13.68 -12.30
CA PRO A 235 11.09 -14.23 -11.11
C PRO A 235 11.90 -14.19 -9.80
N TRP A 236 13.22 -14.36 -9.89
CA TRP A 236 14.09 -14.32 -8.72
C TRP A 236 14.17 -12.93 -8.07
N VAL A 237 13.96 -11.83 -8.82
CA VAL A 237 13.90 -10.47 -8.27
C VAL A 237 12.66 -10.32 -7.40
N THR A 238 11.52 -10.83 -7.86
CA THR A 238 10.27 -10.86 -7.08
C THR A 238 10.43 -11.70 -5.81
N LEU A 239 11.05 -12.88 -5.92
CA LEU A 239 11.35 -13.72 -4.75
C LEU A 239 12.31 -13.04 -3.77
N LEU A 240 13.30 -12.31 -4.28
CA LEU A 240 14.22 -11.51 -3.45
C LEU A 240 13.48 -10.38 -2.72
N ALA A 241 12.52 -9.72 -3.38
CA ALA A 241 11.69 -8.70 -2.76
C ALA A 241 10.83 -9.28 -1.62
N ILE A 242 10.19 -10.43 -1.86
CA ILE A 242 9.43 -11.18 -0.86
C ILE A 242 10.33 -11.54 0.33
N ALA A 243 11.48 -12.16 0.07
CA ALA A 243 12.43 -12.55 1.11
C ALA A 243 12.91 -11.35 1.92
N CYS A 244 13.25 -10.22 1.26
CA CYS A 244 13.70 -9.02 1.94
C CYS A 244 12.62 -8.42 2.85
N ALA A 245 11.36 -8.36 2.40
CA ALA A 245 10.26 -7.88 3.24
C ALA A 245 10.02 -8.77 4.47
N LEU A 246 10.12 -10.09 4.31
CA LEU A 246 9.95 -11.05 5.41
C LEU A 246 11.12 -11.03 6.40
N LEU A 247 12.36 -10.85 5.92
CA LEU A 247 13.54 -10.71 6.79
C LEU A 247 13.51 -9.41 7.60
N LEU A 248 12.88 -8.34 7.08
CA LEU A 248 12.70 -7.08 7.81
C LEU A 248 11.53 -7.12 8.81
N GLN A 249 10.56 -8.03 8.63
CA GLN A 249 9.38 -8.10 9.50
C GLN A 249 9.73 -8.22 11.00
N PRO A 250 10.64 -9.13 11.44
CA PRO A 250 11.01 -9.24 12.85
C PRO A 250 11.60 -7.95 13.43
N LEU A 251 12.34 -7.17 12.63
CA LEU A 251 12.93 -5.90 13.07
C LEU A 251 11.83 -4.89 13.42
N PHE A 252 10.77 -4.80 12.61
CA PHE A 252 9.64 -3.92 12.89
C PHE A 252 8.74 -4.44 14.01
N ASN A 253 8.72 -5.75 14.28
CA ASN A 253 8.03 -6.32 15.42
C ASN A 253 8.70 -5.97 16.77
N LEU A 254 9.94 -5.46 16.77
CA LEU A 254 10.60 -4.92 17.98
C LEU A 254 10.03 -3.55 18.39
N LEU A 255 9.28 -2.87 17.53
CA LEU A 255 8.64 -1.60 17.86
C LEU A 255 7.44 -1.83 18.78
N PRO A 256 7.12 -0.89 19.70
CA PRO A 256 5.95 -0.99 20.57
C PRO A 256 4.61 -0.78 19.84
N ILE A 257 4.66 -0.48 18.54
CA ILE A 257 3.52 -0.22 17.67
C ILE A 257 3.60 -1.13 16.43
N ALA A 258 2.46 -1.38 15.79
CA ALA A 258 2.43 -2.20 14.59
C ALA A 258 3.33 -1.63 13.48
N GLY A 259 4.10 -2.50 12.82
CA GLY A 259 5.01 -2.13 11.72
C GLY A 259 4.30 -1.62 10.45
N LEU A 260 2.97 -1.78 10.35
CA LEU A 260 2.18 -1.45 9.16
C LEU A 260 2.84 -2.04 7.90
N THR A 261 2.93 -1.24 6.83
CA THR A 261 3.59 -1.61 5.57
C THR A 261 5.08 -1.21 5.52
N ALA A 262 5.69 -0.86 6.66
CA ALA A 262 7.10 -0.45 6.71
C ALA A 262 8.08 -1.54 6.22
N PRO A 263 7.92 -2.84 6.56
CA PRO A 263 8.79 -3.90 6.04
C PRO A 263 8.81 -3.93 4.50
N PHE A 264 7.65 -3.80 3.87
CA PHE A 264 7.51 -3.69 2.42
C PHE A 264 8.23 -2.46 1.85
N VAL A 265 7.98 -1.27 2.41
CA VAL A 265 8.56 -0.01 1.92
C VAL A 265 10.08 -0.05 1.97
N VAL A 266 10.65 -0.47 3.11
CA VAL A 266 12.10 -0.53 3.29
C VAL A 266 12.71 -1.61 2.41
N ALA A 267 12.09 -2.77 2.26
CA ALA A 267 12.55 -3.79 1.32
C ALA A 267 12.65 -3.24 -0.11
N CYS A 268 11.63 -2.52 -0.58
CA CYS A 268 11.65 -1.92 -1.90
C CYS A 268 12.80 -0.91 -2.07
N TRP A 269 13.03 -0.04 -1.08
CA TRP A 269 14.15 0.91 -1.12
C TRP A 269 15.51 0.21 -1.16
N LEU A 270 15.68 -0.87 -0.39
CA LEU A 270 16.91 -1.67 -0.40
C LEU A 270 17.14 -2.33 -1.78
N LEU A 271 16.10 -2.86 -2.42
CA LEU A 271 16.22 -3.42 -3.77
C LEU A 271 16.56 -2.34 -4.82
N HIS A 272 15.94 -1.16 -4.76
CA HIS A 272 16.29 -0.04 -5.65
C HIS A 272 17.73 0.43 -5.44
N LEU A 273 18.18 0.50 -4.18
CA LEU A 273 19.56 0.84 -3.86
C LEU A 273 20.55 -0.21 -4.38
N GLY A 274 20.27 -1.50 -4.15
CA GLY A 274 21.10 -2.60 -4.63
C GLY A 274 21.23 -2.63 -6.15
N SER A 275 20.12 -2.45 -6.87
CA SER A 275 20.14 -2.39 -8.34
C SER A 275 20.91 -1.17 -8.87
N HIS A 276 20.77 -0.01 -8.23
CA HIS A 276 21.52 1.19 -8.58
C HIS A 276 23.04 1.01 -8.37
N LEU A 277 23.45 0.43 -7.24
CA LEU A 277 24.86 0.14 -6.95
C LEU A 277 25.45 -0.87 -7.93
N ALA A 278 24.68 -1.92 -8.30
CA ALA A 278 25.11 -2.89 -9.30
C ALA A 278 25.34 -2.24 -10.68
N GLN A 279 24.44 -1.34 -11.10
CA GLN A 279 24.59 -0.59 -12.35
C GLN A 279 25.81 0.34 -12.35
N LEU A 280 26.09 1.01 -11.23
CA LEU A 280 27.30 1.83 -11.09
C LEU A 280 28.57 0.99 -11.20
N ASN A 281 28.60 -0.18 -10.57
CA ASN A 281 29.75 -1.08 -10.63
C ASN A 281 29.98 -1.61 -12.05
N GLN A 282 28.91 -1.96 -12.77
CA GLN A 282 29.00 -2.37 -14.18
C GLN A 282 29.54 -1.24 -15.08
N ARG A 283 29.08 0.00 -14.89
CA ARG A 283 29.59 1.16 -15.64
C ARG A 283 31.05 1.46 -15.34
N ARG A 284 31.48 1.30 -14.09
CA ARG A 284 32.88 1.50 -13.68
C ARG A 284 33.80 0.45 -14.31
N ASN A 285 33.34 -0.78 -14.42
CA ASN A 285 34.13 -1.92 -14.92
C ASN A 285 33.96 -2.15 -16.43
N ALA A 286 33.15 -1.34 -17.12
CA ALA A 286 33.04 -1.41 -18.58
C ALA A 286 34.36 -0.92 -19.21
N PRO A 287 34.97 -1.70 -20.12
CA PRO A 287 36.20 -1.26 -20.79
C PRO A 287 35.92 0.05 -21.53
N ARG A 288 36.75 1.07 -21.28
CA ARG A 288 36.70 2.33 -22.01
C ARG A 288 37.12 2.04 -23.45
N LEU A 289 36.16 1.93 -24.36
CA LEU A 289 36.40 1.85 -25.80
C LEU A 289 36.87 3.22 -26.31
N HIS A 290 38.11 3.58 -25.98
CA HIS A 290 38.88 4.63 -26.64
C HIS A 290 40.36 4.22 -26.61
N SER A 291 40.77 3.50 -27.65
CA SER A 291 42.09 3.58 -28.27
C SER A 291 41.89 4.11 -29.67
#